data_AF-A0A7X9KZV5-F1
#
_entry.id   AF-A0A7X9KZV5-F1
#
_cell.length_a   1.000
_cell.length_b   1.000
_cell.length_c   1.000
_cell.angle_alpha   90.00
_cell.angle_beta   90.00
_cell.angle_gamma   90.00
#
_symmetry.space_group_name_H-M   'P 1'
#
loop_
_entity.id
_entity.type
_entity.pdbx_description
1 polymer ?
#
loop_
_entity_poly.entity_id
_entity_poly.type
_entity_poly.pdbx_seq_one_letter_code
_entity_poly.pdbx_strand_id
1 'polypeptide(L)'
;FTKQVSFLNVLMMLRTLQMGKKPEFLADMLIDGGLISKQAMLKAFTNPTKLIPKLSLIDKTFANMYDKFLAGQSSLSALEKTSDDVLLSVFKPFYYKPVNIENLAAYILTTQRQGAAIRLVMAAKASGASQDDINERMRAISVK
;
A
#
# COMPACT_ATOMS: atom_id res chain seq x y z
N PHE A 1 0.74 13.28 -5.37
CA PHE A 1 1.49 13.13 -4.09
C PHE A 1 0.69 13.58 -2.87
N THR A 2 0.11 14.78 -2.81
CA THR A 2 -0.66 15.28 -1.64
C THR A 2 -1.84 14.39 -1.22
N LYS A 3 -2.58 13.80 -2.18
CA LYS A 3 -3.66 12.82 -1.93
C LYS A 3 -3.13 11.53 -1.26
N GLN A 4 -2.00 11.02 -1.72
CA GLN A 4 -1.35 9.82 -1.18
C GLN A 4 -0.93 10.02 0.27
N VAL A 5 -0.33 11.18 0.59
CA VAL A 5 0.06 11.52 1.95
C VAL A 5 -1.17 11.54 2.88
N SER A 6 -2.29 12.11 2.44
CA SER A 6 -3.53 12.07 3.22
C SER A 6 -4.00 10.65 3.54
N PHE A 7 -4.01 9.75 2.55
CA PHE A 7 -4.46 8.37 2.75
C PHE A 7 -3.52 7.58 3.66
N LEU A 8 -2.20 7.75 3.49
CA LEU A 8 -1.21 7.15 4.38
C LEU A 8 -1.40 7.61 5.83
N ASN A 9 -1.63 8.91 6.05
CA ASN A 9 -1.91 9.45 7.38
C ASN A 9 -3.18 8.83 8.00
N VAL A 10 -4.23 8.58 7.21
CA VAL A 10 -5.43 7.86 7.69
C VAL A 10 -5.11 6.43 8.08
N LEU A 11 -4.38 5.70 7.23
CA LEU A 11 -4.02 4.31 7.51
C LEU A 11 -3.14 4.18 8.75
N MET A 12 -2.16 5.09 8.91
CA MET A 12 -1.33 5.16 10.12
C MET A 12 -2.17 5.45 11.37
N MET A 13 -3.12 6.38 11.30
CA MET A 13 -4.06 6.66 12.39
C MET A 13 -4.84 5.39 12.78
N LEU A 14 -5.42 4.69 11.80
CA LEU A 14 -6.21 3.48 12.04
C LEU A 14 -5.37 2.34 12.63
N ARG A 15 -4.15 2.12 12.14
CA ARG A 15 -3.23 1.12 12.71
C ARG A 15 -2.86 1.47 14.15
N THR A 16 -2.59 2.75 14.41
CA THR A 16 -2.28 3.23 15.76
C THR A 16 -3.45 2.98 16.73
N LEU A 17 -4.69 3.18 16.27
CA LEU A 17 -5.90 2.84 17.02
C LEU A 17 -6.01 1.34 17.30
N GLN A 18 -5.80 0.48 16.28
CA GLN A 18 -5.83 -0.97 16.44
C GLN A 18 -4.73 -1.49 17.40
N MET A 19 -3.57 -0.82 17.43
CA MET A 19 -2.47 -1.13 18.34
C MET A 19 -2.70 -0.63 19.78
N GLY A 20 -3.79 0.09 20.05
CA GLY A 20 -4.08 0.67 21.37
C GLY A 20 -3.06 1.71 21.84
N LYS A 21 -2.34 2.35 20.90
CA LYS A 21 -1.33 3.37 21.21
C LYS A 21 -2.00 4.72 21.46
N LYS A 22 -1.25 5.63 22.10
CA LYS A 22 -1.75 6.96 22.46
C LYS A 22 -1.65 7.96 21.28
N PRO A 23 -2.40 9.07 21.29
CA PRO A 23 -2.39 10.06 20.21
C PRO A 23 -1.02 10.71 19.97
N GLU A 24 -0.17 10.79 20.99
CA GLU A 24 1.18 11.37 20.88
C GLU A 24 2.05 10.55 19.92
N PHE A 25 1.89 9.22 19.92
CA PHE A 25 2.58 8.32 19.00
C PHE A 25 2.17 8.57 17.54
N LEU A 26 0.91 8.94 17.30
CA LEU A 26 0.45 9.31 15.96
C LEU A 26 1.09 10.61 15.49
N ALA A 27 1.24 11.61 16.37
CA ALA A 27 1.77 12.92 16.00
C ALA A 27 3.16 12.82 15.34
N ASP A 28 4.01 11.93 15.87
CA ASP A 28 5.36 11.67 15.35
C ASP A 28 5.37 10.89 14.03
N MET A 29 4.32 10.11 13.75
CA MET A 29 4.19 9.34 12.50
C MET A 29 3.57 10.13 11.35
N LEU A 30 2.84 11.22 11.63
CA LEU A 30 2.12 11.95 10.59
C LEU A 30 3.09 12.63 9.61
N ILE A 31 2.92 12.30 8.32
CA ILE A 31 3.70 12.86 7.23
C ILE A 31 3.14 14.24 6.85
N ASP A 32 4.02 15.22 6.67
CA ASP A 32 3.68 16.57 6.21
C ASP A 32 3.33 16.61 4.71
N GLY A 33 2.58 17.63 4.30
CA GLY A 33 2.21 17.82 2.90
C GLY A 33 0.96 17.03 2.46
N GLY A 34 0.14 16.58 3.41
CA GLY A 34 -1.20 16.05 3.14
C GLY A 34 -2.27 17.14 2.98
N LEU A 35 -3.41 16.79 2.36
CA LEU A 35 -4.59 17.65 2.25
C LEU A 35 -5.35 17.79 3.59
N ILE A 36 -5.07 16.92 4.56
CA ILE A 36 -5.66 16.97 5.89
C ILE A 36 -4.57 17.40 6.88
N SER A 37 -4.84 18.46 7.63
CA SER A 37 -3.90 18.98 8.61
C SER A 37 -3.66 17.99 9.76
N LYS A 38 -2.44 18.01 10.33
CA LYS A 38 -2.07 17.19 11.49
C LYS A 38 -3.08 17.36 12.64
N GLN A 39 -3.50 18.59 12.92
CA GLN A 39 -4.48 18.88 13.96
C GLN A 39 -5.85 18.23 13.69
N ALA A 40 -6.28 18.16 12.42
CA ALA A 40 -7.51 17.48 12.06
C ALA A 40 -7.39 15.95 12.22
N MET A 41 -6.22 15.38 11.93
CA MET A 41 -5.94 13.95 12.20
C MET A 41 -5.94 13.61 13.68
N LEU A 42 -5.29 14.43 14.51
CA LEU A 42 -5.30 14.23 15.96
C LEU A 42 -6.71 14.30 16.55
N LYS A 43 -7.56 15.21 16.05
CA LYS A 43 -8.98 15.27 16.44
C LYS A 43 -9.77 14.04 15.97
N ALA A 44 -9.43 13.50 14.79
CA ALA A 44 -10.06 12.31 14.25
C ALA A 44 -9.61 11.02 14.95
N PHE A 45 -8.44 11.02 15.59
CA PHE A 45 -8.02 9.91 16.44
C PHE A 45 -9.02 9.64 17.56
N THR A 46 -9.56 10.69 18.20
CA THR A 46 -10.59 10.56 19.23
C THR A 46 -11.97 10.26 18.64
N ASN A 47 -12.27 10.76 17.44
CA ASN A 47 -13.54 10.50 16.77
C ASN A 47 -13.34 10.30 15.26
N PRO A 48 -13.13 9.05 14.81
CA PRO A 48 -12.79 8.72 13.42
C PRO A 48 -13.84 9.17 12.40
N THR A 49 -15.13 9.18 12.77
CA THR A 49 -16.22 9.56 11.86
C THR A 49 -16.13 11.01 11.38
N LYS A 50 -15.49 11.91 12.15
CA LYS A 50 -15.29 13.32 11.76
C LYS A 50 -14.42 13.49 10.51
N LEU A 51 -13.70 12.45 10.12
CA LEU A 51 -12.86 12.49 8.94
C LEU A 51 -13.64 12.28 7.63
N ILE A 52 -14.82 11.65 7.68
CA ILE A 52 -15.61 11.28 6.49
C ILE A 52 -15.87 12.49 5.58
N PRO A 53 -16.37 13.65 6.05
CA PRO A 53 -16.62 14.79 5.17
C PRO A 53 -15.36 15.31 4.47
N LYS A 54 -14.21 15.30 5.17
CA LYS A 54 -12.91 15.72 4.62
C LYS A 54 -12.41 14.73 3.58
N LEU A 55 -12.57 13.44 3.82
CA LEU A 55 -12.23 12.40 2.85
C LEU A 55 -13.11 12.48 1.61
N SER A 56 -14.40 12.74 1.75
CA SER A 56 -15.32 12.86 0.62
C SER A 56 -14.97 14.02 -0.34
N LEU A 57 -14.33 15.07 0.16
CA LEU A 57 -13.80 16.17 -0.66
C LEU A 57 -12.52 15.77 -1.42
N ILE A 58 -11.74 14.84 -0.88
CA ILE A 58 -10.50 14.35 -1.50
C ILE A 58 -10.81 13.25 -2.52
N ASP A 59 -11.59 12.26 -2.09
CA ASP A 59 -12.00 11.11 -2.90
C ASP A 59 -13.22 10.40 -2.30
N LYS A 60 -14.32 10.35 -3.06
CA LYS A 60 -15.58 9.73 -2.62
C LYS A 60 -15.47 8.21 -2.47
N THR A 61 -14.69 7.54 -3.32
CA THR A 61 -14.52 6.08 -3.28
C THR A 61 -13.80 5.67 -2.00
N PHE A 62 -12.71 6.37 -1.68
CA PHE A 62 -11.98 6.14 -0.44
C PHE A 62 -12.82 6.49 0.80
N ALA A 63 -13.56 7.60 0.78
CA ALA A 63 -14.44 8.00 1.89
C ALA A 63 -15.53 6.95 2.18
N ASN A 64 -16.17 6.40 1.14
CA ASN A 64 -17.18 5.37 1.28
C ASN A 64 -16.60 4.06 1.85
N MET A 65 -15.38 3.68 1.44
CA MET A 65 -14.71 2.50 2.00
C MET A 65 -14.31 2.73 3.46
N TYR A 66 -13.86 3.93 3.79
CA TYR A 66 -13.53 4.32 5.17
C TYR A 66 -14.77 4.24 6.08
N ASP A 67 -15.92 4.71 5.61
CA ASP A 67 -17.19 4.60 6.34
C ASP A 67 -17.60 3.13 6.57
N LYS A 68 -17.50 2.29 5.53
CA LYS A 68 -17.72 0.83 5.65
C LYS A 68 -16.77 0.16 6.66
N PHE A 69 -15.51 0.59 6.69
CA PHE A 69 -14.54 0.11 7.68
C PHE A 69 -14.95 0.50 9.09
N LEU A 70 -15.36 1.76 9.33
CA LEU A 70 -15.84 2.20 10.64
C LEU A 70 -17.12 1.49 11.08
N ALA A 71 -17.99 1.13 10.13
CA ALA A 71 -19.19 0.34 10.38
C ALA A 71 -18.91 -1.16 10.62
N GLY A 72 -17.65 -1.60 10.58
CA GLY A 72 -17.26 -3.00 10.74
C GLY A 72 -17.61 -3.90 9.54
N GLN A 73 -17.97 -3.32 8.40
CA GLN A 73 -18.37 -4.02 7.17
C GLN A 73 -17.19 -4.24 6.21
N SER A 74 -16.00 -3.78 6.57
CA SER A 74 -14.79 -3.89 5.76
C SER A 74 -13.54 -4.03 6.62
N SER A 75 -12.43 -4.43 6.00
CA SER A 75 -11.13 -4.61 6.67
C SER A 75 -10.17 -3.47 6.35
N LEU A 76 -9.14 -3.31 7.18
CA LEU A 76 -8.09 -2.34 6.93
C LEU A 76 -7.37 -2.62 5.59
N SER A 77 -7.15 -3.90 5.27
CA SER A 77 -6.56 -4.33 3.99
C SER A 77 -7.42 -3.91 2.78
N ALA A 78 -8.75 -3.98 2.89
CA ALA A 78 -9.64 -3.52 1.82
C ALA A 78 -9.58 -2.00 1.64
N LEU A 79 -9.41 -1.25 2.73
CA LEU A 79 -9.20 0.20 2.68
C LEU A 79 -7.84 0.56 2.04
N GLU A 80 -6.78 -0.16 2.38
CA GLU A 80 -5.44 -0.02 1.77
C GLU A 80 -5.49 -0.27 0.27
N LYS A 81 -6.10 -1.38 -0.14
CA LYS A 81 -6.32 -1.70 -1.56
C LYS A 81 -7.10 -0.59 -2.26
N THR A 82 -8.15 -0.06 -1.62
CA THR A 82 -8.93 1.04 -2.20
C THR A 82 -8.11 2.33 -2.35
N SER A 83 -7.23 2.64 -1.39
CA SER A 83 -6.26 3.74 -1.52
C SER A 83 -5.38 3.53 -2.76
N ASP A 84 -4.80 2.34 -2.92
CA ASP A 84 -3.93 2.02 -4.06
C ASP A 84 -4.69 2.11 -5.39
N ASP A 85 -5.88 1.54 -5.47
CA ASP A 85 -6.74 1.58 -6.67
C ASP A 85 -7.11 3.02 -7.05
N VAL A 86 -7.45 3.86 -6.07
CA VAL A 86 -7.74 5.29 -6.28
C VAL A 86 -6.50 6.03 -6.80
N LEU A 87 -5.32 5.78 -6.22
CA LEU A 87 -4.09 6.43 -6.66
C LEU A 87 -3.68 5.97 -8.07
N LEU A 88 -3.80 4.68 -8.36
CA LEU A 88 -3.56 4.11 -9.70
C LEU A 88 -4.53 4.63 -10.75
N SER A 89 -5.79 4.94 -10.36
CA SER A 89 -6.78 5.49 -11.29
C SER A 89 -6.37 6.83 -11.89
N VAL A 90 -5.53 7.62 -11.18
CA VAL A 90 -4.96 8.88 -11.69
C VAL A 90 -4.00 8.62 -12.86
N PHE A 91 -3.36 7.45 -12.87
CA PHE A 91 -2.40 7.06 -13.91
C PHE A 91 -3.06 6.34 -15.08
N LYS A 92 -4.30 5.83 -14.95
CA LYS A 92 -5.06 5.15 -16.02
C LYS A 92 -5.06 5.90 -17.39
N PRO A 93 -5.16 7.24 -17.46
CA PRO A 93 -5.10 7.97 -18.73
C PRO A 93 -3.73 7.95 -19.42
N PHE A 94 -2.65 7.63 -18.70
CA PHE A 94 -1.28 7.65 -19.22
C PHE A 94 -0.82 6.30 -19.79
N TYR A 95 -1.53 5.20 -19.50
CA TYR A 95 -1.24 3.85 -20.00
C TYR A 95 -1.22 3.75 -21.54
N TYR A 96 -1.90 4.66 -22.24
CA TYR A 96 -2.04 4.64 -23.70
C TYR A 96 -1.03 5.53 -24.46
N LYS A 97 -0.04 6.13 -23.78
CA LYS A 97 1.05 6.87 -24.45
C LYS A 97 2.29 5.97 -24.64
N PRO A 98 3.07 6.05 -25.74
CA PRO A 98 4.22 5.17 -25.93
C PRO A 98 5.43 5.62 -25.09
N VAL A 99 6.02 4.67 -24.35
CA VAL A 99 7.07 4.77 -23.30
C VAL A 99 6.55 5.28 -21.94
N ASN A 100 6.04 4.34 -21.12
CA ASN A 100 5.48 4.62 -19.79
C ASN A 100 6.28 3.97 -18.64
N ILE A 101 6.12 4.52 -17.43
CA ILE A 101 6.80 4.08 -16.20
C ILE A 101 6.51 2.62 -15.83
N GLU A 102 5.43 2.05 -16.34
CA GLU A 102 5.02 0.66 -16.18
C GLU A 102 5.96 -0.29 -16.92
N ASN A 103 6.51 0.11 -18.07
CA ASN A 103 7.55 -0.66 -18.75
C ASN A 103 8.85 -0.66 -17.93
N LEU A 104 9.17 0.46 -17.29
CA LEU A 104 10.32 0.56 -16.38
C LEU A 104 10.09 -0.28 -15.12
N ALA A 105 8.88 -0.25 -14.55
CA ALA A 105 8.51 -1.07 -13.40
C ALA A 105 8.51 -2.57 -13.72
N ALA A 106 7.99 -2.97 -14.89
CA ALA A 106 8.04 -4.35 -15.36
C ALA A 106 9.48 -4.83 -15.58
N TYR A 107 10.35 -3.97 -16.11
CA TYR A 107 11.78 -4.25 -16.25
C TYR A 107 12.46 -4.44 -14.89
N ILE A 108 12.23 -3.53 -13.93
CA ILE A 108 12.79 -3.61 -12.58
C ILE A 108 12.30 -4.88 -11.87
N LEU A 109 10.99 -5.17 -11.92
CA LEU A 109 10.39 -6.35 -11.28
C LEU A 109 10.94 -7.65 -11.87
N THR A 110 11.08 -7.71 -13.20
CA THR A 110 11.67 -8.87 -13.88
C THR A 110 13.12 -9.07 -13.47
N THR A 111 13.92 -8.00 -13.41
CA THR A 111 15.33 -8.05 -13.01
C THR A 111 15.49 -8.50 -11.54
N GLN A 112 14.63 -8.01 -10.64
CA GLN A 112 14.62 -8.44 -9.24
C GLN A 112 14.30 -9.93 -9.09
N ARG A 113 13.33 -10.44 -9.86
CA ARG A 113 12.98 -11.87 -9.87
C ARG A 113 14.11 -12.75 -10.40
N GLN A 114 14.75 -12.34 -11.49
CA GLN A 114 15.92 -13.05 -12.04
C GLN A 114 17.06 -13.11 -11.01
N GLY A 115 17.34 -12.01 -10.32
CA GLY A 115 18.34 -11.99 -9.24
C GLY A 115 18.00 -12.92 -8.07
N ALA A 116 16.71 -13.01 -7.70
CA ALA A 116 16.26 -13.94 -6.65
C ALA A 116 16.40 -15.41 -7.08
N ALA A 117 16.05 -15.73 -8.32
CA ALA A 117 16.23 -17.06 -8.90
C ALA A 117 17.70 -17.49 -8.94
N ILE A 118 18.60 -16.60 -9.38
CA ILE A 118 20.04 -16.87 -9.40
C ILE A 118 20.57 -17.17 -7.99
N ARG A 119 20.16 -16.37 -6.98
CA ARG A 119 20.56 -16.60 -5.58
C ARG A 119 20.07 -17.95 -5.05
N LEU A 120 18.85 -18.35 -5.39
CA LEU A 120 18.31 -19.65 -5.00
C LEU A 120 19.15 -20.80 -5.58
N VAL A 121 19.47 -20.74 -6.88
CA VAL A 121 20.31 -21.74 -7.55
C VAL A 121 21.71 -21.78 -6.92
N MET A 122 22.32 -20.63 -6.65
CA MET A 122 23.63 -20.54 -6.00
C MET A 122 23.63 -21.15 -4.59
N ALA A 123 22.62 -20.82 -3.77
CA ALA A 123 22.49 -21.36 -2.42
C ALA A 123 22.29 -22.87 -2.43
N ALA A 124 21.45 -23.38 -3.34
CA ALA A 124 21.19 -24.81 -3.46
C ALA A 124 22.40 -25.60 -3.98
N LYS A 125 23.18 -25.03 -4.91
CA LYS A 125 24.44 -25.61 -5.36
C LYS A 125 25.49 -25.64 -4.24
N ALA A 126 25.56 -24.59 -3.42
CA ALA A 126 26.46 -24.53 -2.27
C ALA A 126 26.07 -25.54 -1.16
N SER A 127 24.78 -25.85 -1.01
CA SER A 127 24.28 -26.81 -0.01
C SER A 127 24.25 -28.27 -0.50
N GLY A 128 24.67 -28.55 -1.74
CA GLY A 128 24.62 -29.90 -2.31
C GLY A 128 23.21 -30.44 -2.55
N ALA A 129 22.21 -29.57 -2.71
CA ALA A 129 20.83 -29.98 -2.90
C ALA A 129 20.62 -30.69 -4.25
N SER A 130 19.66 -31.61 -4.30
CA SER A 130 19.33 -32.37 -5.51
C SER A 130 18.72 -31.46 -6.59
N GLN A 131 18.90 -31.84 -7.85
CA GLN A 131 18.43 -31.04 -8.99
C GLN A 131 16.89 -30.90 -9.00
N ASP A 132 16.18 -31.88 -8.44
CA ASP A 132 14.72 -31.90 -8.34
C ASP A 132 14.20 -30.89 -7.31
N ASP A 133 14.85 -30.75 -6.15
CA ASP A 133 14.50 -29.74 -5.13
C ASP A 133 14.66 -28.31 -5.64
N ILE A 134 15.68 -28.08 -6.48
CA ILE A 134 15.94 -26.77 -7.11
C ILE A 134 14.84 -26.45 -8.11
N ASN A 135 14.47 -27.42 -8.95
CA ASN A 135 13.44 -27.26 -9.97
C ASN A 135 12.06 -26.98 -9.36
N GLU A 136 11.71 -27.62 -8.25
CA GLU A 136 10.45 -27.39 -7.55
C GLU A 136 10.35 -25.97 -6.98
N ARG A 137 11.43 -25.47 -6.36
CA ARG A 137 11.49 -24.10 -5.84
C ARG A 137 11.57 -23.04 -6.94
N MET A 138 12.22 -23.34 -8.06
CA MET A 138 12.25 -22.48 -9.24
C MET A 138 10.86 -22.35 -9.90
N ARG A 139 10.05 -23.41 -9.88
CA ARG A 139 8.64 -23.36 -10.35
C ARG A 139 7.78 -22.46 -9.47
N ALA A 140 8.03 -22.40 -8.16
CA ALA A 140 7.28 -21.52 -7.25
C ALA A 140 7.50 -20.01 -7.52
N ILE A 141 8.64 -19.64 -8.13
CA ILE A 141 8.99 -18.24 -8.43
C ILE A 141 8.80 -17.87 -9.91
N SER A 142 8.53 -18.85 -10.78
CA SER A 142 8.31 -18.64 -12.21
C SER A 142 6.80 -18.53 -12.50
N VAL A 143 6.35 -17.42 -13.07
CA VAL A 143 4.95 -17.24 -13.50
C VAL A 143 4.84 -17.62 -14.98
N LYS A 144 3.78 -18.34 -15.36
CA LYS A 144 3.43 -18.67 -16.75
C LYS A 144 3.16 -17.42 -17.58
#